data_AF-A0AAT9GPL8-F1
#
_entry.id   AF-A0AAT9GPL8-F1
#
_cell.length_a   1.000
_cell.length_b   1.000
_cell.length_c   1.000
_cell.angle_alpha   90.00
_cell.angle_beta   90.00
_cell.angle_gamma   90.00
#
_symmetry.space_group_name_H-M   'P 1'
#
loop_
_entity.id
_entity.type
_entity.pdbx_description
1 polymer ?
#
loop_
_entity_poly.entity_id
_entity_poly.type
_entity_poly.pdbx_seq_one_letter_code
_entity_poly.pdbx_strand_id
1 'polypeptide(L)'
;MKLCEQIFFKDQRRNPLLMDYFEDYILPEIFKYCSSKNDPWECFVNKVNLLPLSIDNKKKILRNFIDKRIGRKTFLAGYLAKYLYNCDYYGECEPKVPSVLPDDIILQIFRIMREARKGDYF
;
A
#
# COMPACT_ATOMS: atom_id res chain seq x y z
N MET A 1 7.59 9.14 32.15
CA MET A 1 6.99 8.50 30.96
C MET A 1 7.68 8.88 29.63
N LYS A 2 8.98 9.23 29.62
CA LYS A 2 9.69 9.68 28.39
C LYS A 2 10.91 8.84 27.98
N LEU A 3 11.32 7.84 28.79
CA LEU A 3 12.47 6.98 28.47
C LEU A 3 12.11 5.69 27.71
N CYS A 4 10.95 5.07 28.00
CA CYS A 4 10.58 3.81 27.34
C CYS A 4 10.29 3.97 25.84
N GLU A 5 9.73 5.11 25.42
CA GLU A 5 9.49 5.40 23.99
C GLU A 5 10.79 5.55 23.20
N GLN A 6 11.84 6.12 23.80
CA GLN A 6 13.11 6.34 23.10
C GLN A 6 13.92 5.06 22.89
N ILE A 7 13.76 4.06 23.77
CA ILE A 7 14.44 2.77 23.66
C ILE A 7 13.74 1.91 22.60
N PHE A 8 12.39 1.93 22.54
CA PHE A 8 11.64 1.16 21.54
C PHE A 8 11.84 1.69 20.11
N PHE A 9 11.93 3.01 19.92
CA PHE A 9 12.12 3.61 18.59
C PHE A 9 13.56 3.56 18.07
N LYS A 10 14.58 3.52 18.96
CA LYS A 10 15.98 3.44 18.51
C LYS A 10 16.38 2.06 17.98
N ASP A 11 15.70 1.00 18.42
CA ASP A 11 16.09 -0.39 18.17
C ASP A 11 15.39 -1.05 16.96
N GLN A 12 14.48 -0.34 16.28
CA GLN A 12 13.88 -0.85 15.03
C GLN A 12 14.78 -0.67 13.79
N ARG A 13 15.94 -0.01 13.91
CA ARG A 13 16.77 0.31 12.74
C ARG A 13 17.56 -0.86 12.16
N ARG A 14 17.66 -2.01 12.85
CA ARG A 14 18.49 -3.15 12.40
C ARG A 14 18.04 -4.53 12.90
N ASN A 15 16.74 -4.77 13.12
CA ASN A 15 16.30 -6.13 13.46
C ASN A 15 15.63 -6.79 12.23
N PRO A 16 16.40 -7.45 11.33
CA PRO A 16 15.83 -8.13 10.16
C PRO A 16 14.71 -9.10 10.53
N LEU A 17 14.82 -9.76 11.70
CA LEU A 17 13.79 -10.67 12.20
C LEU A 17 12.42 -10.00 12.42
N LEU A 18 12.40 -8.73 12.82
CA LEU A 18 11.16 -8.00 13.01
C LEU A 18 10.48 -7.68 11.68
N MET A 19 11.27 -7.30 10.66
CA MET A 19 10.75 -7.00 9.34
C MET A 19 10.22 -8.26 8.65
N ASP A 20 10.96 -9.37 8.77
CA ASP A 20 10.54 -10.67 8.28
C ASP A 20 9.24 -11.13 8.96
N TYR A 21 9.08 -10.89 10.27
CA TYR A 21 7.83 -11.20 10.97
C TYR A 21 6.62 -10.45 10.37
N PHE A 22 6.75 -9.16 10.10
CA PHE A 22 5.66 -8.39 9.48
C PHE A 22 5.38 -8.86 8.04
N GLU A 23 6.42 -9.11 7.25
CA GLU A 23 6.30 -9.57 5.86
C GLU A 23 5.67 -10.97 5.75
N ASP A 24 6.06 -11.88 6.63
CA ASP A 24 5.73 -13.31 6.47
C ASP A 24 4.54 -13.78 7.27
N TYR A 25 4.11 -13.03 8.29
CA TYR A 25 2.99 -13.41 9.16
C TYR A 25 1.91 -12.34 9.22
N ILE A 26 2.26 -11.08 9.47
CA ILE A 26 1.25 -10.03 9.67
C ILE A 26 0.59 -9.61 8.35
N LEU A 27 1.38 -9.28 7.33
CA LEU A 27 0.87 -8.84 6.03
C LEU A 27 -0.03 -9.90 5.35
N PRO A 28 0.32 -11.21 5.35
CA PRO A 28 -0.58 -12.25 4.84
C PRO A 28 -1.93 -12.30 5.55
N GLU A 29 -1.96 -12.19 6.88
CA GLU A 29 -3.20 -12.23 7.65
C GLU A 29 -4.08 -11.00 7.37
N ILE A 30 -3.46 -9.81 7.29
CA ILE A 30 -4.17 -8.60 6.87
C ILE A 30 -4.73 -8.76 5.45
N PHE A 31 -3.92 -9.29 4.53
CA PHE A 31 -4.33 -9.50 3.14
C PHE A 31 -5.52 -10.46 3.05
N LYS A 32 -5.46 -11.59 3.77
CA LYS A 32 -6.54 -12.56 3.86
C LYS A 32 -7.83 -11.95 4.44
N TYR A 33 -7.70 -11.18 5.52
CA TYR A 33 -8.83 -10.45 6.11
C TYR A 33 -9.46 -9.44 5.15
N CYS A 34 -8.65 -8.69 4.40
CA CYS A 34 -9.13 -7.67 3.49
C CYS A 34 -9.67 -8.23 2.17
N SER A 35 -9.21 -9.40 1.74
CA SER A 35 -9.69 -10.08 0.53
C SER A 35 -11.20 -10.37 0.54
N SER A 36 -11.83 -10.41 1.71
CA SER A 36 -13.27 -10.62 1.86
C SER A 36 -14.09 -9.33 2.00
N LYS A 37 -13.48 -8.16 1.77
CA LYS A 37 -14.15 -6.85 1.91
C LYS A 37 -14.53 -6.29 0.53
N ASN A 38 -15.49 -5.36 0.52
CA ASN A 38 -15.96 -4.72 -0.71
C ASN A 38 -14.84 -3.98 -1.45
N ASP A 39 -13.90 -3.39 -0.72
CA ASP A 39 -12.67 -2.83 -1.28
C ASP A 39 -11.45 -3.48 -0.62
N PRO A 40 -10.93 -4.57 -1.21
CA PRO A 40 -9.81 -5.31 -0.65
C PRO A 40 -8.53 -4.47 -0.54
N TRP A 41 -8.27 -3.64 -1.55
CA TRP A 41 -7.00 -2.90 -1.66
C TRP A 41 -6.97 -1.69 -0.75
N GLU A 42 -8.07 -0.93 -0.68
CA GLU A 42 -8.21 0.16 0.29
C GLU A 42 -8.15 -0.38 1.72
N CYS A 43 -8.85 -1.49 2.01
CA CYS A 43 -8.76 -2.17 3.31
C CYS A 43 -7.31 -2.52 3.65
N PHE A 44 -6.62 -3.18 2.71
CA PHE A 44 -5.28 -3.69 2.92
C PHE A 44 -4.29 -2.56 3.22
N VAL A 45 -4.26 -1.53 2.38
CA VAL A 45 -3.34 -0.39 2.53
C VAL A 45 -3.64 0.38 3.83
N ASN A 46 -4.91 0.57 4.18
CA ASN A 46 -5.29 1.24 5.43
C ASN A 46 -4.84 0.44 6.67
N LYS A 47 -4.97 -0.89 6.66
CA LYS A 47 -4.49 -1.73 7.76
C LYS A 47 -2.97 -1.70 7.89
N VAL A 48 -2.23 -1.70 6.78
CA VAL A 48 -0.77 -1.52 6.80
C VAL A 48 -0.39 -0.14 7.36
N ASN A 49 -1.14 0.91 7.02
CA ASN A 49 -0.90 2.25 7.54
C ASN A 49 -1.05 2.35 9.07
N LEU A 50 -1.88 1.50 9.68
CA LEU A 50 -2.09 1.44 11.13
C LEU A 50 -1.03 0.64 11.89
N LEU A 51 -0.09 -0.02 11.20
CA LEU A 51 0.96 -0.78 11.87
C LEU A 51 1.85 0.14 12.73
N PRO A 52 2.38 -0.33 13.87
CA PRO A 52 3.25 0.44 14.74
C PRO A 52 4.70 0.45 14.22
N LEU A 53 4.87 0.92 12.98
CA LEU A 53 6.14 1.02 12.26
C LEU A 53 6.33 2.43 11.70
N SER A 54 7.58 2.82 11.49
CA SER A 54 7.88 4.05 10.74
C SER A 54 7.31 3.98 9.32
N ILE A 55 7.03 5.13 8.71
CA ILE A 55 6.49 5.19 7.36
C ILE A 55 7.41 4.49 6.34
N ASP A 56 8.72 4.67 6.48
CA ASP A 56 9.72 4.03 5.61
C ASP A 56 9.70 2.50 5.74
N ASN A 57 9.57 1.99 6.97
CA ASN A 57 9.46 0.55 7.20
C ASN A 57 8.16 0.00 6.60
N LYS A 58 7.04 0.70 6.76
CA LYS A 58 5.76 0.30 6.14
C LYS A 58 5.86 0.24 4.62
N LYS A 59 6.45 1.27 3.98
CA LYS A 59 6.71 1.29 2.54
C LYS A 59 7.57 0.10 2.13
N LYS A 60 8.64 -0.19 2.87
CA LYS A 60 9.54 -1.30 2.58
C LYS A 60 8.85 -2.66 2.65
N ILE A 61 8.16 -2.97 3.75
CA ILE A 61 7.48 -4.27 3.90
C ILE A 61 6.35 -4.41 2.89
N LEU A 62 5.61 -3.33 2.59
CA LEU A 62 4.52 -3.36 1.64
C LEU A 62 5.05 -3.62 0.22
N ARG A 63 6.13 -2.94 -0.17
CA ARG A 63 6.80 -3.19 -1.45
C ARG A 63 7.25 -4.63 -1.58
N ASN A 64 7.94 -5.15 -0.55
CA ASN A 64 8.43 -6.52 -0.55
C ASN A 64 7.28 -7.53 -0.63
N PHE A 65 6.20 -7.31 0.10
CA PHE A 65 5.02 -8.17 0.06
C PHE A 65 4.35 -8.17 -1.31
N ILE A 66 4.17 -6.98 -1.90
CA ILE A 66 3.62 -6.85 -3.25
C ILE A 66 4.50 -7.61 -4.24
N ASP A 67 5.83 -7.43 -4.18
CA ASP A 67 6.75 -8.06 -5.12
C ASP A 67 6.82 -9.59 -4.97
N LYS A 68 6.82 -10.09 -3.73
CA LYS A 68 6.97 -11.52 -3.44
C LYS A 68 5.67 -12.31 -3.60
N ARG A 69 4.51 -11.74 -3.25
CA ARG A 69 3.27 -12.51 -3.05
C ARG A 69 2.10 -12.08 -3.93
N ILE A 70 2.02 -10.82 -4.33
CA ILE A 70 0.88 -10.31 -5.10
C ILE A 70 1.22 -10.16 -6.59
N GLY A 71 2.42 -9.66 -6.88
CA GLY A 71 2.80 -9.13 -8.18
C GLY A 71 2.36 -7.67 -8.34
N ARG A 72 3.29 -6.80 -8.77
CA ARG A 72 3.03 -5.36 -8.97
C ARG A 72 1.86 -5.08 -9.91
N LYS A 73 1.75 -5.81 -11.02
CA LYS A 73 0.68 -5.62 -12.02
C LYS A 73 -0.69 -5.90 -11.43
N THR A 74 -0.82 -7.00 -10.68
CA THR A 74 -2.05 -7.39 -9.98
C THR A 74 -2.45 -6.33 -8.96
N PHE A 75 -1.49 -5.88 -8.14
CA PHE A 75 -1.72 -4.82 -7.16
C PHE A 75 -2.19 -3.53 -7.84
N LEU A 76 -1.48 -3.05 -8.86
CA LEU A 76 -1.81 -1.81 -9.57
C LEU A 76 -3.18 -1.88 -10.23
N ALA A 77 -3.48 -2.97 -10.95
CA ALA A 77 -4.77 -3.14 -11.61
C ALA A 77 -5.92 -3.14 -10.60
N GLY A 78 -5.78 -3.89 -9.51
CA GLY A 78 -6.79 -3.96 -8.47
C GLY A 78 -6.95 -2.64 -7.70
N TYR A 79 -5.85 -1.99 -7.34
CA TYR A 79 -5.86 -0.70 -6.65
C TYR A 79 -6.50 0.39 -7.51
N LEU A 80 -6.21 0.42 -8.82
CA LEU A 80 -6.73 1.43 -9.75
C LEU A 80 -8.15 1.17 -10.23
N ALA A 81 -8.63 -0.08 -10.21
CA ALA A 81 -9.94 -0.44 -10.75
C ALA A 81 -11.08 0.41 -10.20
N LYS A 82 -11.10 0.64 -8.88
CA LYS A 82 -12.12 1.48 -8.24
C LYS A 82 -12.04 2.94 -8.67
N TYR A 83 -10.84 3.50 -8.80
CA TYR A 83 -10.67 4.90 -9.18
C TYR A 83 -11.06 5.13 -10.64
N LEU A 84 -10.71 4.19 -11.52
CA LEU A 84 -11.15 4.24 -12.92
C LEU A 84 -12.67 4.12 -13.02
N TYR A 85 -13.27 3.18 -12.29
CA TYR A 85 -14.74 3.09 -12.19
C TYR A 85 -15.37 4.38 -11.67
N ASN A 86 -14.85 4.96 -10.58
CA ASN A 86 -15.39 6.20 -10.04
C ASN A 86 -15.18 7.41 -10.97
N CYS A 87 -14.10 7.43 -11.73
CA CYS A 87 -13.85 8.45 -12.76
C CYS A 87 -14.92 8.39 -13.85
N ASP A 88 -15.17 7.20 -14.40
CA ASP A 88 -16.10 7.01 -15.52
C ASP A 88 -17.57 7.27 -15.11
N TYR A 89 -17.96 6.82 -13.91
CA TYR A 89 -19.36 6.87 -13.47
C TYR A 89 -19.72 8.10 -12.64
N TYR A 90 -18.77 8.66 -11.88
CA TYR A 90 -19.03 9.76 -10.95
C TYR A 90 -18.16 11.01 -11.22
N GLY A 91 -17.24 10.97 -12.19
CA GLY A 91 -16.31 12.06 -12.48
C GLY A 91 -15.19 12.21 -11.43
N GLU A 92 -15.05 11.26 -10.50
CA GLU A 92 -14.05 11.31 -9.43
C GLU A 92 -12.72 10.68 -9.87
N CYS A 93 -11.95 11.43 -10.66
CA CYS A 93 -10.78 10.91 -11.37
C CYS A 93 -9.44 11.04 -10.64
N GLU A 94 -9.43 11.42 -9.36
CA GLU A 94 -8.20 11.62 -8.59
C GLU A 94 -8.03 10.56 -7.49
N PRO A 95 -7.01 9.70 -7.59
CA PRO A 95 -6.76 8.73 -6.55
C PRO A 95 -6.20 9.42 -5.31
N LYS A 96 -6.86 9.24 -4.16
CA LYS A 96 -6.25 9.54 -2.86
C LYS A 96 -5.20 8.47 -2.59
N VAL A 97 -3.94 8.81 -2.78
CA VAL A 97 -2.79 7.91 -2.61
C VAL A 97 -2.33 7.95 -1.15
N PRO A 98 -2.45 6.84 -0.39
CA PRO A 98 -1.96 6.78 0.99
C PRO A 98 -0.45 6.93 1.06
N SER A 99 0.03 7.67 2.05
CA SER A 99 1.47 7.91 2.27
C SER A 99 2.29 6.65 2.52
N VAL A 100 1.60 5.54 2.87
CA VAL A 100 2.21 4.23 3.10
C VAL A 100 2.58 3.49 1.82
N LEU A 101 2.06 3.92 0.67
CA LEU A 101 2.41 3.31 -0.61
C LEU A 101 3.88 3.56 -0.96
N PRO A 102 4.59 2.56 -1.51
CA PRO A 102 5.96 2.74 -1.99
C PRO A 102 6.02 3.76 -3.13
N ASP A 103 7.04 4.63 -3.12
CA ASP A 103 7.12 5.75 -4.07
C ASP A 103 7.14 5.30 -5.54
N ASP A 104 7.78 4.17 -5.84
CA ASP A 104 7.81 3.60 -7.19
C ASP A 104 6.46 3.08 -7.66
N ILE A 105 5.58 2.66 -6.74
CA ILE A 105 4.19 2.29 -7.03
C ILE A 105 3.36 3.57 -7.25
N ILE A 106 3.57 4.61 -6.44
CA ILE A 106 2.89 5.90 -6.60
C ILE A 106 3.19 6.50 -7.98
N LEU A 107 4.47 6.51 -8.40
CA LEU A 107 4.86 6.99 -9.72
C LEU A 107 4.18 6.21 -10.85
N GLN A 108 4.02 4.88 -10.70
CA GLN A 108 3.30 4.05 -11.66
C GLN A 108 1.81 4.36 -11.70
N ILE A 109 1.17 4.56 -10.54
CA ILE A 109 -0.23 5.00 -10.45
C ILE A 109 -0.43 6.30 -11.24
N PHE A 110 0.38 7.32 -10.97
CA PHE A 110 0.25 8.61 -11.67
C PHE A 110 0.52 8.49 -13.17
N ARG A 111 1.47 7.66 -13.58
CA ARG A 111 1.75 7.40 -14.99
C ARG A 111 0.55 6.75 -15.69
N ILE A 112 -0.03 5.70 -15.11
CA ILE A 112 -1.19 5.00 -15.67
C ILE A 112 -2.38 5.95 -15.77
N MET A 113 -2.68 6.70 -14.71
CA MET A 113 -3.78 7.67 -14.71
C MET A 113 -3.60 8.76 -15.79
N ARG A 114 -2.36 9.23 -16.00
CA ARG A 114 -2.05 10.20 -17.05
C ARG A 114 -2.21 9.61 -18.45
N GLU A 115 -1.83 8.35 -18.64
CA GLU A 115 -1.97 7.66 -19.93
C GLU A 115 -3.45 7.38 -20.25
N ALA A 116 -4.25 6.95 -19.27
CA ALA A 116 -5.69 6.74 -19.41
C ALA A 116 -6.41 8.01 -19.88
N ARG A 117 -6.17 9.15 -19.22
CA ARG A 117 -6.79 10.45 -19.58
C ARG A 117 -6.41 10.97 -20.97
N LYS A 118 -5.28 10.52 -21.55
CA LYS A 118 -4.91 10.89 -22.93
C LYS A 118 -5.74 10.13 -23.97
N GLY A 119 -6.28 8.97 -23.61
CA GLY A 119 -7.14 8.17 -24.47
C GLY A 119 -8.51 8.78 -24.70
N ASP A 120 -8.99 9.61 -23.77
CA ASP A 120 -10.34 10.21 -23.80
C ASP A 120 -10.46 11.47 -24.70
N TYR A 121 -9.38 11.86 -25.41
CA TYR A 121 -9.35 13.01 -26.32
C TYR A 121 -9.42 12.63 -27.81
N PHE A 122 -9.86 11.40 -28.15
CA PHE A 122 -10.06 10.96 -29.54
C PHE A 122 -11.49 10.51 -29.80
#